data_AF-A0A957HGP0-F1
#
_entry.id   AF-A0A957HGP0-F1
#
_cell.length_a   1.000
_cell.length_b   1.000
_cell.length_c   1.000
_cell.angle_alpha   90.00
_cell.angle_beta   90.00
_cell.angle_gamma   90.00
#
_symmetry.space_group_name_H-M   'P 1'
#
loop_
_entity.id
_entity.type
_entity.pdbx_description
1 polymer ?
#
loop_
_entity_poly.entity_id
_entity_poly.type
_entity_poly.pdbx_seq_one_letter_code
_entity_poly.pdbx_strand_id
1 'polypeptide(L)'
;MPKNWWQQPAVRQAVLIFVLLRLFLSGWAMVAQLASPVPDEMDEVVRPYLQQPILSDGAAGLLLGPWQRFDALHYTRIAAQGYAHPEDSVFPPLYPLLMRALGGLFGGSHAAHLAAGILISNAALLGLLILL
;
A
#
# COMPACT_ATOMS: atom_id res chain seq x y z
N MET A 1 -3.70 36.82 7.19
CA MET A 1 -2.74 35.89 7.84
C MET A 1 -3.08 34.49 7.40
N PRO A 2 -2.12 33.67 6.90
CA PRO A 2 -2.43 32.29 6.56
C PRO A 2 -2.94 31.56 7.81
N LYS A 3 -4.10 30.92 7.69
CA LYS A 3 -4.70 30.13 8.79
C LYS A 3 -3.70 29.05 9.16
N ASN A 4 -3.18 29.05 10.38
CA ASN A 4 -2.22 28.01 10.80
C ASN A 4 -3.00 26.74 11.17
N TRP A 5 -3.14 25.83 10.22
CA TRP A 5 -3.96 24.61 10.37
C TRP A 5 -3.49 23.75 11.56
N TRP A 6 -2.20 23.81 11.91
CA TRP A 6 -1.62 23.08 13.03
C TRP A 6 -2.10 23.55 14.42
N GLN A 7 -2.65 24.77 14.52
CA GLN A 7 -3.21 25.28 15.78
C GLN A 7 -4.59 24.68 16.08
N GLN A 8 -5.23 24.02 15.09
CA GLN A 8 -6.51 23.38 15.30
C GLN A 8 -6.30 22.04 16.03
N PRO A 9 -6.91 21.84 17.21
CA PRO A 9 -6.69 20.62 18.00
C PRO A 9 -7.14 19.37 17.26
N ALA A 10 -8.19 19.44 16.44
CA ALA A 10 -8.68 18.34 15.61
C ALA A 10 -7.63 17.86 14.61
N VAL A 11 -7.02 18.77 13.84
CA VAL A 11 -5.95 18.43 12.86
C VAL A 11 -4.77 17.76 13.56
N ARG A 12 -4.36 18.29 14.71
CA ARG A 12 -3.26 17.71 15.50
C ARG A 12 -3.61 16.31 16.00
N GLN A 13 -4.83 16.10 16.52
CA GLN A 13 -5.29 14.79 16.98
C GLN A 13 -5.39 13.79 15.83
N ALA A 14 -5.94 14.19 14.68
CA ALA A 14 -6.02 13.36 13.48
C ALA A 14 -4.64 12.88 13.02
N VAL A 15 -3.68 13.80 12.91
CA VAL A 15 -2.29 13.47 12.54
C VAL A 15 -1.65 12.55 13.58
N LEU A 16 -1.81 12.83 14.88
CA LEU A 16 -1.26 11.99 15.94
C LEU A 16 -1.83 10.58 15.91
N ILE A 17 -3.16 10.43 15.83
CA ILE A 17 -3.84 9.14 15.75
C ILE A 17 -3.35 8.38 14.51
N PHE A 18 -3.34 9.04 13.35
CA PHE A 18 -2.86 8.45 12.11
C PHE A 18 -1.43 7.94 12.22
N VAL A 19 -0.49 8.76 12.69
CA VAL A 19 0.92 8.39 12.82
C VAL A 19 1.11 7.25 13.83
N LEU A 20 0.49 7.35 15.00
CA LEU A 20 0.61 6.33 16.05
C LEU A 20 0.07 4.98 15.57
N LEU A 21 -1.13 4.95 15.00
CA LEU A 21 -1.72 3.73 14.48
C LEU A 21 -0.92 3.18 13.30
N ARG A 22 -0.43 4.04 12.40
CA ARG A 22 0.34 3.59 11.24
C ARG A 22 1.67 2.96 11.65
N LEU A 23 2.39 3.57 12.59
CA LEU A 23 3.62 3.03 13.13
C LEU A 23 3.37 1.73 13.90
N PHE A 24 2.35 1.70 14.75
CA PHE A 24 1.98 0.50 15.49
C PHE A 24 1.62 -0.68 14.57
N LEU A 25 0.72 -0.46 13.61
CA LEU A 25 0.28 -1.52 12.67
C LEU A 25 1.42 -1.98 11.75
N SER A 26 2.29 -1.07 11.33
CA SER A 26 3.46 -1.44 10.51
C SER A 26 4.49 -2.22 11.33
N GLY A 27 4.73 -1.82 12.58
CA GLY A 27 5.57 -2.58 13.51
C GLY A 27 5.00 -3.95 13.83
N TRP A 28 3.68 -4.04 14.05
CA TRP A 28 2.99 -5.30 14.27
C TRP A 28 3.08 -6.22 13.04
N ALA A 29 2.87 -5.67 11.84
CA ALA A 29 2.99 -6.43 10.59
C ALA A 29 4.42 -6.98 10.41
N MET A 30 5.44 -6.19 10.76
CA MET A 30 6.84 -6.61 10.75
C MET A 30 7.09 -7.76 11.74
N VAL A 31 6.62 -7.63 12.98
CA VAL A 31 6.74 -8.68 14.00
C VAL A 31 6.02 -9.95 13.57
N ALA A 32 4.81 -9.84 13.02
CA ALA A 32 4.04 -10.97 12.53
C ALA A 32 4.78 -11.71 11.39
N GLN A 33 5.41 -10.98 10.47
CA GLN A 33 6.19 -11.58 9.39
C GLN A 33 7.48 -12.24 9.89
N LEU A 34 8.13 -11.69 10.91
CA LEU A 34 9.30 -12.31 11.54
C LEU A 34 8.95 -13.56 12.35
N ALA A 35 7.78 -13.57 13.01
CA ALA A 35 7.30 -14.71 13.79
C ALA A 35 6.73 -15.83 12.91
N SER A 36 6.12 -15.48 11.78
CA SER A 36 5.59 -16.40 10.78
C SER A 36 6.01 -15.93 9.39
N PRO A 37 7.23 -16.31 8.95
CA PRO A 37 7.71 -15.98 7.62
C PRO A 37 6.77 -16.55 6.56
N VAL A 38 6.59 -15.78 5.50
CA VAL A 38 5.83 -16.24 4.33
C VAL A 38 6.63 -17.37 3.68
N PRO A 39 6.02 -18.52 3.37
CA PRO A 39 6.70 -19.58 2.63
C PRO A 39 7.26 -19.05 1.31
N ASP A 40 8.48 -19.46 0.96
CA ASP A 40 9.15 -19.04 -0.27
C ASP A 40 8.53 -19.66 -1.54
N GLU A 41 7.76 -20.74 -1.37
CA GLU A 41 7.09 -21.42 -2.48
C GLU A 41 5.76 -20.73 -2.84
N MET A 42 5.57 -20.47 -4.14
CA MET A 42 4.32 -19.92 -4.66
C MET A 42 3.21 -20.96 -4.55
N ASP A 43 2.23 -20.70 -3.69
CA ASP A 43 1.01 -21.48 -3.61
C ASP A 43 -0.18 -20.56 -3.91
N GLU A 44 -0.65 -20.56 -5.16
CA GLU A 44 -1.81 -19.78 -5.59
C GLU A 44 -3.12 -20.28 -4.97
N VAL A 45 -3.15 -21.47 -4.36
CA VAL A 45 -4.32 -22.00 -3.64
C VAL A 45 -4.38 -21.41 -2.23
N VAL A 46 -3.25 -21.36 -1.53
CA VAL A 46 -3.17 -20.88 -0.15
C VAL A 46 -3.00 -19.37 -0.06
N ARG A 47 -2.20 -18.79 -0.97
CA ARG A 47 -1.88 -17.36 -1.00
C ARG A 47 -1.74 -16.89 -2.45
N PRO A 48 -2.86 -16.49 -3.09
CA PRO A 48 -2.83 -16.00 -4.46
C PRO A 48 -1.88 -14.83 -4.61
N TYR A 49 -0.99 -14.88 -5.61
CA TYR A 49 -0.07 -13.82 -5.99
C TYR A 49 -0.33 -13.29 -7.40
N LEU A 50 -1.30 -13.87 -8.10
CA LEU A 50 -1.73 -13.32 -9.37
C LEU A 50 -0.58 -13.30 -10.40
N GLN A 51 0.33 -14.28 -10.33
CA GLN A 51 1.56 -14.37 -11.12
C GLN A 51 2.49 -13.14 -11.00
N GLN A 52 2.37 -12.38 -9.91
CA GLN A 52 3.21 -11.21 -9.66
C GLN A 52 4.47 -11.56 -8.87
N PRO A 53 5.56 -10.78 -8.99
CA PRO A 53 6.78 -11.00 -8.22
C PRO A 53 6.53 -10.90 -6.71
N ILE A 54 7.00 -11.87 -5.93
CA ILE A 54 6.91 -11.85 -4.47
C ILE A 54 7.91 -10.84 -3.91
N LEU A 55 7.45 -10.03 -2.95
CA LEU A 55 8.32 -9.16 -2.16
C LEU A 55 8.67 -9.88 -0.85
N SER A 56 9.72 -10.70 -0.89
CA SER A 56 10.27 -11.41 0.28
C SER A 56 11.62 -10.85 0.74
N ASP A 57 12.39 -10.24 -0.18
CA ASP A 57 13.78 -9.89 0.09
C ASP A 57 13.99 -8.47 0.65
N GLY A 58 14.94 -8.37 1.59
CA GLY A 58 15.47 -7.12 2.10
C GLY A 58 14.42 -6.19 2.73
N ALA A 59 14.68 -4.88 2.67
CA ALA A 59 13.78 -3.89 3.26
C ALA A 59 12.41 -3.84 2.56
N ALA A 60 12.37 -4.10 1.25
CA ALA A 60 11.11 -4.14 0.50
C ALA A 60 10.23 -5.32 0.96
N GLY A 61 10.81 -6.51 1.12
CA GLY A 61 10.08 -7.66 1.63
C GLY A 61 9.56 -7.48 3.06
N LEU A 62 10.38 -6.90 3.93
CA LEU A 62 10.02 -6.67 5.33
C LEU A 62 8.96 -5.57 5.51
N LEU A 63 9.04 -4.48 4.74
CA LEU A 63 8.17 -3.32 4.92
C LEU A 63 6.92 -3.35 4.02
N LEU A 64 7.05 -3.92 2.81
CA LEU A 64 5.99 -3.94 1.81
C LEU A 64 5.32 -5.31 1.68
N GLY A 65 6.08 -6.40 1.87
CA GLY A 65 5.59 -7.78 1.73
C GLY A 65 4.33 -8.08 2.56
N PRO A 66 4.18 -7.58 3.81
CA PRO A 66 2.95 -7.77 4.56
C PRO A 66 1.72 -7.19 3.87
N TRP A 67 1.86 -6.16 3.03
CA TRP A 67 0.74 -5.51 2.34
C TRP A 67 0.45 -6.09 0.96
N GLN A 68 1.31 -6.98 0.46
CA GLN A 68 1.13 -7.64 -0.83
C GLN A 68 0.17 -8.84 -0.70
N ARG A 69 -1.13 -8.56 -0.60
CA ARG A 69 -2.20 -9.57 -0.47
C ARG A 69 -3.56 -9.02 -0.92
N PHE A 70 -4.49 -9.92 -1.25
CA PHE A 70 -5.88 -9.57 -1.63
C PHE A 70 -5.92 -8.53 -2.77
N ASP A 71 -6.84 -7.57 -2.70
CA ASP A 71 -7.05 -6.52 -3.71
C ASP A 71 -5.82 -5.69 -4.04
N ALA A 72 -4.82 -5.61 -3.15
CA ALA A 72 -3.57 -4.90 -3.45
C ALA A 72 -2.83 -5.53 -4.64
N LEU A 73 -2.96 -6.85 -4.83
CA LEU A 73 -2.38 -7.56 -5.98
C LEU A 73 -3.06 -7.12 -7.29
N HIS A 74 -4.39 -7.05 -7.31
CA HIS A 74 -5.13 -6.55 -8.48
C HIS A 74 -4.72 -5.11 -8.83
N TYR A 75 -4.68 -4.20 -7.84
CA TYR A 75 -4.30 -2.82 -8.11
C TYR A 75 -2.84 -2.67 -8.58
N THR A 76 -1.89 -3.38 -7.98
CA THR A 76 -0.48 -3.35 -8.42
C THR A 76 -0.29 -4.02 -9.77
N ARG A 77 -1.10 -5.03 -10.10
CA ARG A 77 -1.15 -5.67 -11.43
C ARG A 77 -1.64 -4.67 -12.46
N ILE A 78 -2.80 -4.04 -12.24
CA ILE A 78 -3.33 -3.02 -13.14
C ILE A 78 -2.34 -1.86 -13.29
N ALA A 79 -1.65 -1.44 -12.22
CA ALA A 79 -0.62 -0.41 -12.32
C ALA A 79 0.56 -0.82 -13.23
N ALA A 80 0.98 -2.09 -13.16
CA ALA A 80 2.12 -2.60 -13.93
C ALA A 80 1.79 -2.89 -15.40
N GLN A 81 0.63 -3.47 -15.69
CA GLN A 81 0.29 -4.02 -17.02
C GLN A 81 -1.04 -3.51 -17.59
N GLY A 82 -1.75 -2.63 -16.87
CA GLY A 82 -3.08 -2.19 -17.24
C GLY A 82 -4.15 -3.27 -17.01
N TYR A 83 -5.34 -3.03 -17.57
CA TYR A 83 -6.47 -3.98 -17.53
C TYR A 83 -6.26 -5.11 -18.54
N ALA A 84 -5.24 -5.95 -18.28
CA ALA A 84 -4.88 -7.07 -19.15
C ALA A 84 -5.71 -8.34 -18.87
N HIS A 85 -6.36 -8.42 -17.70
CA HIS A 85 -7.15 -9.57 -17.30
C HIS A 85 -8.62 -9.22 -17.06
N PRO A 86 -9.57 -10.09 -17.46
CA PRO A 86 -11.00 -9.83 -17.26
C PRO A 86 -11.39 -9.62 -15.80
N GLU A 87 -10.79 -10.35 -14.86
CA GLU A 87 -11.09 -10.21 -13.43
C GLU A 87 -10.72 -8.84 -12.86
N ASP A 88 -9.84 -8.09 -13.53
CA ASP A 88 -9.43 -6.77 -13.09
C ASP A 88 -10.47 -5.69 -13.42
N SER A 89 -11.46 -5.97 -14.30
CA SER A 89 -12.43 -4.97 -14.77
C SER A 89 -13.33 -4.38 -13.68
N VAL A 90 -13.45 -5.06 -12.53
CA VAL A 90 -14.26 -4.59 -11.40
C VAL A 90 -13.57 -3.49 -10.58
N PHE A 91 -12.26 -3.31 -10.74
CA PHE A 91 -11.48 -2.34 -9.97
C PHE A 91 -11.53 -0.95 -10.63
N PRO A 92 -11.86 0.13 -9.91
CA PRO A 92 -11.88 1.48 -10.47
C PRO A 92 -10.50 1.99 -10.91
N PRO A 93 -10.39 2.75 -12.01
CA PRO A 93 -9.11 3.02 -12.68
C PRO A 93 -8.26 4.12 -12.03
N LEU A 94 -8.86 5.02 -11.24
CA LEU A 94 -8.13 6.17 -10.70
C LEU A 94 -6.97 5.75 -9.81
N TYR A 95 -7.22 4.83 -8.88
CA TYR A 95 -6.20 4.38 -7.93
C TYR A 95 -5.00 3.67 -8.58
N PRO A 96 -5.17 2.64 -9.43
CA PRO A 96 -4.03 2.00 -10.10
C PRO A 96 -3.34 2.92 -11.11
N LEU A 97 -4.05 3.88 -11.71
CA LEU A 97 -3.42 4.90 -12.57
C LEU A 97 -2.49 5.82 -11.77
N LEU A 98 -2.91 6.27 -10.58
CA LEU A 98 -2.06 7.05 -9.67
C LEU A 98 -0.86 6.22 -9.19
N MET A 99 -1.08 4.94 -8.88
CA MET A 99 0.01 4.01 -8.53
C MET A 99 1.02 3.88 -9.66
N ARG A 100 0.57 3.73 -10.92
CA ARG A 100 1.45 3.67 -12.09
C ARG A 100 2.24 4.97 -12.27
N ALA A 101 1.58 6.11 -12.17
CA ALA A 101 2.23 7.41 -12.33
C ALA A 101 3.31 7.63 -11.26
N LEU A 102 2.96 7.44 -9.99
CA LEU A 102 3.88 7.66 -8.87
C LEU A 102 4.96 6.59 -8.80
N GLY A 103 4.63 5.31 -8.95
CA GLY A 103 5.61 4.22 -8.97
C GLY A 103 6.54 4.28 -10.18
N GLY A 104 6.06 4.78 -11.32
CA GLY A 104 6.87 5.07 -12.50
C GLY A 104 7.99 6.09 -12.24
N LEU A 105 7.78 7.06 -11.34
CA LEU A 105 8.84 7.99 -10.93
C LEU A 105 10.00 7.30 -10.19
N PHE A 106 9.76 6.09 -9.65
CA PHE A 106 10.74 5.27 -8.95
C PHE A 106 11.13 4.00 -9.73
N GLY A 107 11.04 4.06 -11.07
CA GLY A 107 11.49 2.99 -11.96
C GLY A 107 10.44 1.92 -12.30
N GLY A 108 9.20 2.06 -11.81
CA GLY A 108 8.08 1.20 -12.25
C GLY A 108 8.16 -0.25 -11.79
N SER A 109 8.99 -0.56 -10.78
CA SER A 109 9.04 -1.91 -10.21
C SER A 109 7.74 -2.26 -9.47
N HIS A 110 7.50 -3.56 -9.25
CA HIS A 110 6.34 -4.01 -8.48
C HIS A 110 6.33 -3.43 -7.06
N ALA A 111 7.50 -3.39 -6.41
CA ALA A 111 7.69 -2.74 -5.11
C ALA A 111 7.37 -1.24 -5.15
N ALA A 112 7.77 -0.53 -6.22
CA ALA A 112 7.47 0.88 -6.39
C ALA A 112 5.97 1.15 -6.53
N HIS A 113 5.25 0.34 -7.31
CA HIS A 113 3.79 0.45 -7.42
C HIS A 113 3.08 0.17 -6.09
N LEU A 114 3.52 -0.84 -5.33
CA LEU A 114 2.93 -1.13 -4.02
C LEU A 114 3.21 0.00 -3.01
N ALA A 115 4.44 0.51 -2.97
CA ALA A 115 4.80 1.66 -2.13
C ALA A 115 3.98 2.91 -2.50
N ALA A 116 3.78 3.17 -3.80
CA ALA A 116 2.92 4.24 -4.28
C ALA A 116 1.48 4.08 -3.80
N GLY A 117 0.91 2.87 -3.89
CA GLY A 117 -0.44 2.59 -3.38
C GLY A 117 -0.55 2.85 -1.87
N ILE A 118 0.42 2.39 -1.08
CA ILE A 118 0.47 2.66 0.36
C ILE A 118 0.50 4.17 0.62
N LEU A 119 1.34 4.94 -0.09
CA LEU A 119 1.42 6.38 0.10
C LEU A 119 0.10 7.08 -0.24
N ILE A 120 -0.50 6.74 -1.38
CA ILE A 120 -1.75 7.36 -1.86
C ILE A 120 -2.90 7.06 -0.90
N SER A 121 -3.06 5.81 -0.48
CA SER A 121 -4.13 5.40 0.44
C SER A 121 -3.98 6.04 1.83
N ASN A 122 -2.74 6.17 2.32
CA ASN A 122 -2.46 6.85 3.58
C ASN A 122 -2.71 8.37 3.50
N ALA A 123 -2.33 9.01 2.38
CA ALA A 123 -2.63 10.42 2.16
C ALA A 123 -4.14 10.68 2.08
N ALA A 124 -4.89 9.80 1.40
CA ALA A 124 -6.34 9.88 1.34
C ALA A 124 -7.00 9.69 2.71
N LEU A 125 -6.56 8.70 3.49
CA LEU A 125 -7.04 8.47 4.86
C LEU A 125 -6.74 9.67 5.77
N LEU A 126 -5.52 10.20 5.72
CA LEU A 126 -5.17 11.38 6.53
C LEU A 126 -6.00 12.60 6.13
N GLY A 127 -6.21 12.81 4.82
CA GLY A 127 -7.11 13.84 4.31
C GLY A 127 -8.53 13.69 4.86
N LEU A 128 -9.07 12.46 4.85
CA LEU A 128 -10.37 12.15 5.43
C LEU A 128 -10.43 12.47 6.94
N LEU A 129 -9.43 12.04 7.71
CA LEU A 129 -9.38 12.29 9.17
C LEU A 129 -9.26 13.78 9.52
N ILE A 130 -8.71 14.61 8.62
CA ILE A 130 -8.63 16.07 8.80
C ILE A 130 -9.96 16.77 8.46
N LEU A 131 -10.76 16.18 7.56
CA LEU A 131 -12.02 16.75 7.09
C LEU A 131 -13.24 16.36 7.95
N LEU A 132 -13.16 15.25 8.68
CA LEU A 132 -14.16 14.79 9.66
C LEU A 132 -13.97 15.47 11.01
#